data_AF-A0A933QP76-F1
#
_entry.id   AF-A0A933QP76-F1
#
_cell.length_a   1.000
_cell.length_b   1.000
_cell.length_c   1.000
_cell.angle_alpha   90.00
_cell.angle_beta   90.00
_cell.angle_gamma   90.00
#
_symmetry.space_group_name_H-M   'P 1'
#
loop_
_entity.id
_entity.type
_entity.pdbx_description
1 polymer ?
#
loop_
_entity_poly.entity_id
_entity_poly.type
_entity_poly.pdbx_seq_one_letter_code
_entity_poly.pdbx_strand_id
1 'polypeptide(L)'
;MKTTSFDRMGGLMAILAALAGFLYAVSFVVLKNALLYSLFLTLLGLFAFVALVAVYRRLQKVDAAYAMLALLFGLIGAAGTTIHGAYDLSNAINPPANLPAGVMDLSNQVDPRGLLTFGFTGIGLLIIAWLITRSADFPKTLGYLGYLSAILFIVIYLARLIVLNPANPILLVPVLLNGFMVSPLFYLWLGIALRHEPTAQSGKLPMAQKA
;
A
#
# COMPACT_ATOMS: atom_id res chain seq x y z
N MET A 1 -18.67 -1.55 16.62
CA MET A 1 -19.38 -2.18 15.49
C MET A 1 -18.85 -3.59 15.37
N LYS A 2 -19.70 -4.62 15.27
CA LYS A 2 -19.20 -5.99 15.11
C LYS A 2 -18.46 -6.12 13.78
N THR A 3 -17.34 -6.85 13.77
CA THR A 3 -16.58 -7.16 12.55
C THR A 3 -17.48 -7.93 11.57
N THR A 4 -17.61 -7.45 10.33
CA THR A 4 -18.42 -8.10 9.28
C THR A 4 -17.63 -9.17 8.53
N SER A 5 -18.31 -10.00 7.72
CA SER A 5 -17.64 -10.96 6.82
C SER A 5 -16.68 -10.25 5.85
N PHE A 6 -17.08 -9.09 5.34
CA PHE A 6 -16.26 -8.28 4.44
C PHE A 6 -15.03 -7.68 5.14
N ASP A 7 -15.14 -7.28 6.41
CA ASP A 7 -13.97 -6.82 7.18
C ASP A 7 -12.93 -7.94 7.33
N ARG A 8 -13.37 -9.18 7.55
CA ARG A 8 -12.49 -10.35 7.63
C ARG A 8 -11.79 -10.64 6.30
N MET A 9 -12.54 -10.53 5.19
CA MET A 9 -11.98 -10.68 3.83
C MET A 9 -10.97 -9.56 3.53
N GLY A 10 -11.32 -8.30 3.76
CA GLY A 10 -10.41 -7.17 3.61
C GLY A 10 -9.15 -7.32 4.47
N GLY A 11 -9.32 -7.81 5.70
CA GLY A 11 -8.19 -8.12 6.57
C GLY A 11 -7.31 -9.27 6.04
N LEU A 12 -7.89 -10.32 5.44
CA LEU A 12 -7.12 -11.36 4.74
C LEU A 12 -6.31 -10.77 3.59
N MET A 13 -6.96 -9.97 2.76
CA MET A 13 -6.35 -9.39 1.58
C MET A 13 -5.25 -8.40 1.96
N ALA A 14 -5.39 -7.65 3.05
CA ALA A 14 -4.29 -6.84 3.58
C ALA A 14 -3.09 -7.69 4.04
N ILE A 15 -3.32 -8.84 4.70
CA ILE A 15 -2.24 -9.76 5.08
C ILE A 15 -1.56 -10.37 3.84
N LEU A 16 -2.34 -10.77 2.84
CA LEU A 16 -1.80 -11.30 1.58
C LEU A 16 -1.03 -10.21 0.80
N ALA A 17 -1.49 -8.97 0.83
CA ALA A 17 -0.76 -7.81 0.30
C ALA A 17 0.58 -7.63 1.03
N ALA A 18 0.62 -7.73 2.37
CA ALA A 18 1.86 -7.66 3.12
C ALA A 18 2.86 -8.76 2.72
N LEU A 19 2.38 -10.00 2.60
CA LEU A 19 3.20 -11.14 2.18
C LEU A 19 3.70 -10.97 0.74
N ALA A 20 2.83 -10.58 -0.19
CA ALA A 20 3.21 -10.31 -1.58
C ALA A 20 4.22 -9.16 -1.68
N GLY A 21 4.03 -8.07 -0.95
CA GLY A 21 4.97 -6.94 -0.90
C GLY A 21 6.34 -7.33 -0.34
N PHE A 22 6.38 -8.14 0.72
CA PHE A 22 7.64 -8.65 1.26
C PHE A 22 8.35 -9.59 0.27
N LEU A 23 7.61 -10.53 -0.34
CA LEU A 23 8.15 -11.45 -1.34
C LEU A 23 8.60 -10.73 -2.61
N TYR A 24 7.91 -9.66 -3.01
CA TYR A 24 8.34 -8.74 -4.05
C TYR A 24 9.72 -8.16 -3.71
N ALA A 25 9.87 -7.57 -2.52
CA ALA A 25 11.11 -6.94 -2.10
C ALA A 25 12.29 -7.94 -2.06
N VAL A 26 12.07 -9.14 -1.51
CA VAL A 26 13.05 -10.24 -1.52
C VAL A 26 13.42 -10.63 -2.95
N SER A 27 12.42 -10.82 -3.82
CA SER A 27 12.64 -11.24 -5.20
C SER A 27 13.36 -10.18 -6.04
N PHE A 28 13.10 -8.90 -5.78
CA PHE A 28 13.68 -7.77 -6.48
C PHE A 28 15.13 -7.51 -6.06
N VAL A 29 15.39 -7.46 -4.75
CA VAL A 29 16.69 -7.01 -4.21
C VAL A 29 17.65 -8.17 -4.02
N VAL A 30 17.18 -9.26 -3.41
CA VAL A 30 18.03 -10.39 -3.02
C VAL A 30 18.17 -11.36 -4.18
N LEU A 31 17.04 -11.87 -4.70
CA LEU A 31 17.05 -12.89 -5.75
C LEU A 31 17.31 -12.31 -7.13
N LYS A 32 16.98 -11.03 -7.34
CA LYS A 32 17.03 -10.32 -8.63
C LYS A 32 16.34 -11.11 -9.75
N ASN A 33 15.19 -11.70 -9.43
CA ASN A 33 14.45 -12.59 -10.33
C ASN A 33 13.23 -11.87 -10.92
N ALA A 34 13.31 -11.54 -12.21
CA ALA A 34 12.28 -10.78 -12.93
C ALA A 34 10.90 -11.40 -12.88
N LEU A 35 10.80 -12.71 -13.09
CA LEU A 35 9.52 -13.42 -13.04
C LEU A 35 8.85 -13.27 -11.67
N LEU A 36 9.60 -13.52 -10.59
CA LEU A 36 9.06 -13.54 -9.23
C LEU A 36 8.69 -12.15 -8.73
N TYR A 37 9.57 -11.15 -8.87
CA TYR A 37 9.22 -9.81 -8.39
C TYR A 37 8.01 -9.26 -9.17
N SER A 38 7.92 -9.51 -10.48
CA SER A 38 6.81 -9.00 -11.29
C SER A 38 5.48 -9.65 -10.92
N LEU A 39 5.50 -10.96 -10.67
CA LEU A 39 4.34 -11.71 -10.18
C LEU A 39 3.87 -11.19 -8.81
N PHE A 40 4.78 -11.06 -7.85
CA PHE A 40 4.41 -10.62 -6.51
C PHE A 40 3.95 -9.16 -6.47
N LEU A 41 4.52 -8.29 -7.31
CA LEU A 41 4.05 -6.92 -7.46
C LEU A 41 2.61 -6.88 -8.03
N THR A 42 2.32 -7.74 -9.00
CA THR A 42 0.96 -7.87 -9.58
C THR A 42 -0.05 -8.30 -8.52
N LEU A 43 0.29 -9.35 -7.76
CA LEU A 43 -0.57 -9.88 -6.69
C LEU A 43 -0.77 -8.88 -5.56
N LEU A 44 0.28 -8.14 -5.18
CA LEU A 44 0.19 -7.06 -4.19
C LEU A 44 -0.89 -6.05 -4.57
N GLY A 45 -0.87 -5.55 -5.80
CA GLY A 45 -1.87 -4.61 -6.30
C GLY A 45 -3.28 -5.20 -6.22
N LEU A 46 -3.48 -6.43 -6.70
CA LEU A 46 -4.78 -7.12 -6.67
C LEU A 46 -5.35 -7.29 -5.25
N PHE A 47 -4.51 -7.72 -4.30
CA PHE A 47 -4.95 -7.89 -2.91
C PHE A 47 -5.27 -6.54 -2.25
N ALA A 48 -4.55 -5.48 -2.59
CA ALA A 48 -4.78 -4.15 -2.03
C ALA A 48 -6.20 -3.60 -2.35
N PHE A 49 -6.80 -3.92 -3.51
CA PHE A 49 -8.15 -3.46 -3.87
C PHE A 49 -9.19 -3.77 -2.78
N VAL A 50 -9.30 -5.03 -2.40
CA VAL A 50 -10.32 -5.48 -1.42
C VAL A 50 -10.02 -4.93 -0.03
N ALA A 51 -8.74 -4.88 0.35
CA ALA A 51 -8.31 -4.29 1.60
C ALA A 51 -8.72 -2.81 1.71
N LEU A 52 -8.50 -2.02 0.67
CA LEU A 52 -8.81 -0.59 0.63
C LEU A 52 -10.32 -0.33 0.75
N VAL A 53 -11.17 -1.14 0.11
CA VAL A 53 -12.63 -1.03 0.27
C VAL A 53 -13.04 -1.30 1.73
N ALA A 54 -12.43 -2.27 2.41
CA ALA A 54 -12.71 -2.53 3.82
C ALA A 54 -12.25 -1.38 4.73
N VAL A 55 -11.09 -0.78 4.45
CA VAL A 55 -10.61 0.42 5.14
C VAL A 55 -11.58 1.59 4.97
N TYR A 56 -12.01 1.86 3.73
CA TYR A 56 -13.00 2.89 3.43
C TYR A 56 -14.26 2.74 4.27
N ARG A 57 -14.82 1.53 4.34
CA ARG A 57 -16.05 1.27 5.10
C ARG A 57 -15.95 1.60 6.58
N ARG A 58 -14.76 1.48 7.17
CA ARG A 58 -14.49 1.89 8.55
C ARG A 58 -14.27 3.40 8.65
N LEU A 59 -13.42 3.96 7.79
CA LEU A 59 -13.00 5.35 7.88
C LEU A 59 -14.04 6.37 7.39
N GLN A 60 -15.01 5.98 6.56
CA GLN A 60 -16.10 6.88 6.11
C GLN A 60 -16.94 7.43 7.28
N LYS A 61 -16.89 6.79 8.44
CA LYS A 61 -17.56 7.25 9.68
C LYS A 61 -16.83 8.42 10.35
N VAL A 62 -15.54 8.58 10.08
CA VAL A 62 -14.74 9.72 10.55
C VAL A 62 -15.01 10.90 9.62
N ASP A 63 -14.85 10.69 8.32
CA ASP A 63 -15.19 11.65 7.28
C ASP A 63 -15.40 10.90 5.94
N ALA A 64 -16.61 10.95 5.40
CA ALA A 64 -16.98 10.18 4.21
C ALA A 64 -16.30 10.70 2.94
N ALA A 65 -16.16 12.02 2.78
CA ALA A 65 -15.60 12.62 1.58
C ALA A 65 -14.11 12.34 1.48
N TYR A 66 -13.36 12.54 2.58
CA TYR A 66 -11.95 12.21 2.61
C TYR A 66 -11.70 10.70 2.52
N ALA A 67 -12.54 9.86 3.14
CA ALA A 67 -12.42 8.42 2.99
C ALA A 67 -12.62 7.99 1.53
N MET A 68 -13.60 8.56 0.82
CA MET A 68 -13.82 8.29 -0.60
C MET A 68 -12.64 8.74 -1.44
N LEU A 69 -12.12 9.95 -1.19
CA LEU A 69 -10.93 10.46 -1.89
C LEU A 69 -9.72 9.53 -1.69
N ALA A 70 -9.50 9.08 -0.45
CA ALA A 70 -8.44 8.14 -0.12
C ALA A 70 -8.63 6.78 -0.83
N LEU A 71 -9.87 6.29 -0.91
CA LEU A 71 -10.21 5.08 -1.66
C LEU A 71 -9.88 5.27 -3.14
N LEU A 72 -10.29 6.36 -3.78
CA LEU A 72 -10.04 6.60 -5.20
C LEU A 72 -8.54 6.60 -5.51
N PHE A 73 -7.74 7.38 -4.77
CA PHE A 73 -6.29 7.37 -4.93
C PHE A 73 -5.67 6.01 -4.65
N GLY A 74 -6.12 5.33 -3.59
CA GLY A 74 -5.65 4.00 -3.24
C GLY A 74 -5.96 2.95 -4.31
N LEU A 75 -7.17 2.96 -4.88
CA LEU A 75 -7.58 2.02 -5.93
C LEU A 75 -6.84 2.28 -7.23
N ILE A 76 -6.63 3.55 -7.60
CA ILE A 76 -5.79 3.89 -8.76
C ILE A 76 -4.33 3.46 -8.50
N GLY A 77 -3.81 3.64 -7.29
CA GLY A 77 -2.47 3.18 -6.92
C GLY A 77 -2.33 1.66 -6.94
N ALA A 78 -3.33 0.93 -6.45
CA ALA A 78 -3.40 -0.53 -6.53
C ALA A 78 -3.50 -1.03 -7.99
N ALA A 79 -4.28 -0.33 -8.83
CA ALA A 79 -4.33 -0.58 -10.26
C ALA A 79 -2.96 -0.34 -10.91
N GLY A 80 -2.32 0.78 -10.62
CA GLY A 80 -0.98 1.13 -11.07
C GLY A 80 0.04 0.05 -10.71
N THR A 81 0.04 -0.39 -9.45
CA THR A 81 0.89 -1.48 -8.94
C THR A 81 0.66 -2.78 -9.71
N THR A 82 -0.61 -3.13 -9.94
CA THR A 82 -0.99 -4.32 -10.71
C THR A 82 -0.49 -4.23 -12.15
N ILE A 83 -0.70 -3.08 -12.80
CA ILE A 83 -0.28 -2.82 -14.19
C ILE A 83 1.24 -2.84 -14.31
N HIS A 84 1.96 -2.23 -13.36
CA HIS A 84 3.42 -2.23 -13.32
C HIS A 84 3.97 -3.65 -13.21
N GLY A 85 3.46 -4.42 -12.26
CA GLY A 85 3.83 -5.82 -12.10
C GLY A 85 3.48 -6.66 -13.32
N ALA A 86 2.29 -6.49 -13.90
CA ALA A 86 1.85 -7.25 -15.06
C ALA A 86 2.66 -6.92 -16.32
N TYR A 87 3.06 -5.66 -16.50
CA TYR A 87 3.92 -5.22 -17.58
C TYR A 87 5.30 -5.87 -17.49
N ASP A 88 5.92 -5.83 -16.32
CA ASP A 88 7.22 -6.48 -16.09
C ASP A 88 7.09 -8.00 -16.24
N LEU A 89 5.97 -8.58 -15.78
CA LEU A 89 5.73 -10.02 -15.85
C LEU A 89 5.57 -10.49 -17.29
N SER A 90 4.83 -9.74 -18.13
CA SER A 90 4.69 -10.08 -19.55
C SER A 90 6.04 -10.06 -20.27
N ASN A 91 6.89 -9.08 -19.96
CA ASN A 91 8.23 -8.97 -20.54
C ASN A 91 9.20 -10.05 -20.00
N ALA A 92 9.01 -10.51 -18.76
CA ALA A 92 9.78 -11.61 -18.19
C ALA A 92 9.41 -12.97 -18.81
N ILE A 93 8.14 -13.18 -19.17
CA ILE A 93 7.66 -14.43 -19.78
C ILE A 93 7.95 -14.46 -21.29
N ASN A 94 7.67 -13.37 -22.00
CA ASN A 94 7.91 -13.24 -23.43
C ASN A 94 8.76 -11.98 -23.70
N PRO A 95 10.09 -12.08 -23.57
CA PRO A 95 10.96 -10.94 -23.79
C PRO A 95 10.86 -10.43 -25.24
N PRO A 96 10.73 -9.10 -25.47
CA PRO A 96 10.72 -8.55 -26.80
C PRO A 96 12.07 -8.79 -27.50
N ALA A 97 12.03 -9.33 -28.71
CA ALA A 97 13.23 -9.52 -29.53
C ALA A 97 13.63 -8.20 -30.21
N ASN A 98 14.93 -7.90 -30.25
CA ASN A 98 15.53 -6.81 -31.03
C ASN A 98 14.97 -5.41 -30.73
N LEU A 99 14.97 -5.01 -29.45
CA LEU A 99 14.62 -3.64 -29.08
C LEU A 99 15.70 -2.63 -29.54
N PRO A 100 15.32 -1.48 -30.12
CA PRO A 100 16.23 -0.37 -30.36
C PRO A 100 16.93 0.11 -29.08
N ALA A 101 18.14 0.66 -29.23
CA ALA A 101 18.89 1.22 -28.11
C ALA A 101 18.09 2.33 -27.40
N GLY A 102 18.08 2.31 -26.06
CA GLY A 102 17.39 3.30 -25.23
C GLY A 102 15.88 3.08 -25.03
N VAL A 103 15.26 2.10 -25.71
CA VAL A 103 13.83 1.78 -25.48
C VAL A 103 13.58 1.31 -24.05
N MET A 104 14.55 0.64 -23.44
CA MET A 104 14.49 0.20 -22.04
C MET A 104 14.52 1.37 -21.04
N ASP A 105 14.95 2.56 -21.45
CA ASP A 105 15.00 3.75 -20.58
C ASP A 105 13.69 4.54 -20.59
N LEU A 106 12.76 4.23 -21.50
CA LEU A 106 11.44 4.85 -21.57
C LEU A 106 10.62 4.47 -20.33
N SER A 107 9.87 5.44 -19.82
CA SER A 107 8.91 5.17 -18.76
C SER A 107 7.70 4.42 -19.31
N ASN A 108 7.09 3.56 -18.49
CA ASN A 108 5.80 2.95 -18.79
C ASN A 108 4.76 4.06 -19.12
N GLN A 109 3.98 3.87 -20.18
CA GLN A 109 3.04 4.89 -20.67
C GLN A 109 1.83 5.10 -19.75
N VAL A 110 1.45 4.07 -19.00
CA VAL A 110 0.31 4.10 -18.07
C VAL A 110 0.76 4.44 -16.65
N ASP A 111 1.94 3.97 -16.24
CA ASP A 111 2.53 4.21 -14.94
C ASP A 111 3.92 4.87 -15.04
N PRO A 112 4.02 6.11 -15.55
CA PRO A 112 5.29 6.74 -15.85
C PRO A 112 6.12 6.92 -14.58
N ARG A 113 7.27 6.23 -14.56
CA ARG A 113 8.21 6.16 -13.43
C ARG A 113 7.56 5.73 -12.10
N GLY A 114 6.38 5.11 -12.13
CA GLY A 114 5.64 4.72 -10.93
C GLY A 114 4.72 5.79 -10.35
N LEU A 115 4.23 6.76 -11.14
CA LEU A 115 3.28 7.78 -10.68
C LEU A 115 2.04 7.18 -10.02
N LEU A 116 1.42 6.18 -10.65
CA LEU A 116 0.26 5.50 -10.08
C LEU A 116 0.71 4.63 -8.91
N THR A 117 1.69 3.76 -9.15
CA THR A 117 2.17 2.78 -8.17
C THR A 117 2.63 3.41 -6.86
N PHE A 118 3.42 4.48 -6.91
CA PHE A 118 4.01 5.11 -5.74
C PHE A 118 3.35 6.45 -5.41
N GLY A 119 3.16 7.33 -6.39
CA GLY A 119 2.59 8.66 -6.16
C GLY A 119 1.15 8.60 -5.63
N PHE A 120 0.25 7.95 -6.38
CA PHE A 120 -1.16 7.89 -5.99
C PHE A 120 -1.39 6.97 -4.79
N THR A 121 -0.66 5.86 -4.68
CA THR A 121 -0.62 5.04 -3.46
C THR A 121 -0.21 5.87 -2.25
N GLY A 122 0.84 6.69 -2.38
CA GLY A 122 1.34 7.57 -1.32
C GLY A 122 0.29 8.60 -0.89
N ILE A 123 -0.39 9.26 -1.84
CA ILE A 123 -1.47 10.21 -1.54
C ILE A 123 -2.65 9.51 -0.84
N GLY A 124 -3.09 8.36 -1.35
CA GLY A 124 -4.16 7.58 -0.72
C GLY A 124 -3.81 7.15 0.70
N LEU A 125 -2.59 6.63 0.92
CA LEU A 125 -2.10 6.25 2.24
C LEU A 125 -1.94 7.45 3.18
N LEU A 126 -1.56 8.62 2.68
CA LEU A 126 -1.45 9.83 3.49
C LEU A 126 -2.81 10.21 4.10
N ILE A 127 -3.87 10.15 3.29
CA ILE A 127 -5.23 10.45 3.74
C ILE A 127 -5.76 9.33 4.66
N ILE A 128 -5.51 8.06 4.33
CA ILE A 128 -5.85 6.91 5.20
C ILE A 128 -5.18 7.06 6.57
N ALA A 129 -3.87 7.33 6.61
CA ALA A 129 -3.10 7.51 7.82
C ALA A 129 -3.67 8.63 8.70
N TRP A 130 -3.96 9.78 8.08
CA TRP A 130 -4.62 10.90 8.73
C TRP A 130 -5.97 10.53 9.33
N LEU A 131 -6.83 9.85 8.59
CA LEU A 131 -8.13 9.37 9.08
C LEU A 131 -7.98 8.34 10.20
N ILE A 132 -7.02 7.41 10.10
CA ILE A 132 -6.73 6.42 11.15
C ILE A 132 -6.37 7.12 12.47
N THR A 133 -5.54 8.17 12.45
CA THR A 133 -5.16 8.89 13.69
C THR A 133 -6.34 9.62 14.37
N ARG A 134 -7.43 9.84 13.63
CA ARG A 134 -8.67 10.47 14.10
C ARG A 134 -9.79 9.46 14.36
N SER A 135 -9.55 8.18 14.11
CA SER A 135 -10.52 7.11 14.30
C SER A 135 -10.34 6.43 15.65
N ALA A 136 -11.44 5.97 16.24
CA ALA A 136 -11.41 5.00 17.35
C ALA A 136 -11.38 3.53 16.85
N ASP A 137 -11.61 3.31 15.54
CA ASP A 137 -11.70 1.97 14.95
C ASP A 137 -10.31 1.35 14.67
N PHE A 138 -9.23 2.14 14.80
CA PHE A 138 -7.86 1.71 14.54
C PHE A 138 -6.86 2.27 15.58
N PRO A 139 -5.75 1.57 15.86
CA PRO A 139 -4.67 2.10 16.69
C PRO A 139 -4.02 3.32 16.03
N LYS A 140 -3.80 4.41 16.78
CA LYS A 140 -3.13 5.62 16.26
C LYS A 140 -1.72 5.36 15.73
N THR A 141 -1.01 4.41 16.34
CA THR A 141 0.32 3.95 15.93
C THR A 141 0.32 3.34 14.52
N LEU A 142 -0.77 2.69 14.11
CA LEU A 142 -0.94 2.22 12.73
C LEU A 142 -1.03 3.42 11.77
N GLY A 143 -1.66 4.51 12.18
CA GLY A 143 -1.71 5.77 11.43
C GLY A 143 -0.33 6.39 11.23
N TYR A 144 0.50 6.44 12.28
CA TYR A 144 1.88 6.93 12.15
C TYR A 144 2.75 6.06 11.24
N LEU A 145 2.59 4.73 11.30
CA LEU A 145 3.24 3.83 10.35
C LEU A 145 2.77 4.08 8.91
N GLY A 146 1.47 4.34 8.73
CA GLY A 146 0.89 4.74 7.45
C GLY A 146 1.46 6.07 6.93
N TYR A 147 1.64 7.07 7.79
CA TYR A 147 2.29 8.33 7.43
C TYR A 147 3.72 8.10 6.93
N LEU A 148 4.51 7.30 7.66
CA LEU A 148 5.87 6.96 7.24
C LEU A 148 5.87 6.27 5.86
N SER A 149 4.98 5.29 5.66
CA SER A 149 4.87 4.60 4.36
C SER A 149 4.47 5.56 3.24
N ALA A 150 3.47 6.42 3.47
CA ALA A 150 3.00 7.41 2.50
C ALA A 150 4.11 8.36 2.06
N ILE A 151 4.87 8.90 3.01
CA ILE A 151 6.00 9.78 2.74
C ILE A 151 7.06 9.04 1.92
N LEU A 152 7.42 7.81 2.31
CA LEU A 152 8.39 7.01 1.57
C LEU A 152 7.92 6.74 0.13
N PHE A 153 6.65 6.42 -0.08
CA PHE A 153 6.08 6.25 -1.42
C PHE A 153 6.20 7.50 -2.29
N ILE A 154 5.87 8.67 -1.74
CA ILE A 154 6.01 9.95 -2.46
C ILE A 154 7.49 10.24 -2.77
N VAL A 155 8.40 10.01 -1.81
CA VAL A 155 9.84 10.17 -2.02
C VAL A 155 10.36 9.21 -3.09
N ILE A 156 9.93 7.94 -3.09
CA ILE A 156 10.29 6.97 -4.13
C ILE A 156 9.85 7.45 -5.51
N TYR A 157 8.62 7.96 -5.64
CA TYR A 157 8.15 8.49 -6.92
C TYR A 157 9.03 9.65 -7.41
N LEU A 158 9.26 10.66 -6.56
CA LEU A 158 10.08 11.82 -6.91
C LEU A 158 11.52 11.41 -7.23
N ALA A 159 12.09 10.48 -6.47
CA ALA A 159 13.42 9.95 -6.72
C ALA A 159 13.48 9.22 -8.07
N ARG A 160 12.48 8.39 -8.42
CA ARG A 160 12.41 7.73 -9.74
C ARG A 160 12.20 8.71 -10.90
N LEU A 161 11.63 9.88 -10.65
CA LEU A 161 11.43 10.92 -11.66
C LEU A 161 12.72 11.67 -11.98
N ILE A 162 13.59 11.87 -10.98
CA ILE A 162 14.79 12.72 -11.08
C ILE A 162 16.06 11.88 -11.26
N VAL A 163 16.13 10.72 -10.61
CA VAL A 163 17.32 9.86 -10.56
C VAL A 163 17.10 8.63 -11.43
N LEU A 164 17.75 8.59 -12.59
CA LEU A 164 17.60 7.51 -13.56
C LEU A 164 18.34 6.22 -13.17
N ASN A 165 19.42 6.33 -12.37
CA ASN A 165 20.17 5.16 -11.92
C ASN A 165 19.47 4.50 -10.71
N PRO A 166 18.94 3.27 -10.84
CA PRO A 166 18.23 2.59 -9.75
C PRO A 166 19.13 2.21 -8.57
N ALA A 167 20.45 2.15 -8.75
CA ALA A 167 21.40 1.85 -7.69
C ALA A 167 21.77 3.08 -6.84
N ASN A 168 21.27 4.28 -7.18
CA ASN A 168 21.55 5.48 -6.40
C ASN A 168 20.97 5.34 -4.97
N PRO A 169 21.76 5.56 -3.91
CA PRO A 169 21.30 5.41 -2.52
C PRO A 169 20.06 6.25 -2.17
N ILE A 170 19.88 7.42 -2.79
CA ILE A 170 18.71 8.31 -2.58
C ILE A 170 17.41 7.59 -2.95
N LEU A 171 17.44 6.73 -3.98
CA LEU A 171 16.31 5.90 -4.38
C LEU A 171 16.30 4.55 -3.64
N LEU A 172 17.47 3.91 -3.53
CA LEU A 172 17.57 2.55 -2.99
C LEU A 172 17.15 2.49 -1.51
N VAL A 173 17.56 3.46 -0.68
CA VAL A 173 17.27 3.44 0.76
C VAL A 173 15.76 3.53 1.04
N PRO A 174 15.00 4.50 0.47
CA PRO A 174 13.55 4.54 0.63
C PRO A 174 12.84 3.29 0.10
N VAL A 175 13.29 2.75 -1.05
CA VAL A 175 12.75 1.52 -1.64
C VAL A 175 12.92 0.35 -0.70
N LEU A 176 14.12 0.16 -0.13
CA LEU A 176 14.40 -0.91 0.82
C LEU A 176 13.58 -0.74 2.10
N LEU A 177 13.62 0.44 2.71
CA LEU A 177 12.93 0.71 3.96
C LEU A 177 11.41 0.49 3.81
N ASN A 178 10.81 1.03 2.75
CA ASN A 178 9.37 0.89 2.55
C ASN A 178 8.99 -0.53 2.11
N GLY A 179 9.72 -1.11 1.16
CA GLY A 179 9.41 -2.40 0.56
C GLY A 179 9.64 -3.60 1.48
N PHE A 180 10.72 -3.61 2.27
CA PHE A 180 11.03 -4.72 3.18
C PHE A 180 10.32 -4.62 4.52
N MET A 181 10.13 -3.40 5.03
CA MET A 181 9.75 -3.21 6.44
C MET A 181 8.45 -2.45 6.57
N VAL A 182 8.44 -1.17 6.20
CA VAL A 182 7.35 -0.27 6.59
C VAL A 182 6.00 -0.68 5.97
N SER A 183 5.95 -0.89 4.65
CA SER A 183 4.71 -1.27 3.96
C SER A 183 4.22 -2.67 4.34
N PRO A 184 5.06 -3.73 4.35
CA PRO A 184 4.63 -5.04 4.85
C PRO A 184 4.09 -5.00 6.29
N LEU A 185 4.77 -4.30 7.20
CA LEU A 185 4.31 -4.15 8.58
C LEU A 185 2.97 -3.40 8.65
N PHE A 186 2.82 -2.34 7.85
CA PHE A 186 1.57 -1.57 7.78
C PHE A 186 0.41 -2.46 7.32
N TYR A 187 0.54 -3.16 6.19
CA TYR A 187 -0.53 -4.00 5.66
C TYR A 187 -0.83 -5.21 6.55
N LEU A 188 0.19 -5.82 7.17
CA LEU A 188 0.00 -6.92 8.11
C LEU A 188 -0.82 -6.45 9.33
N TRP A 189 -0.41 -5.33 9.95
CA TRP A 189 -1.11 -4.79 11.10
C TRP A 189 -2.51 -4.28 10.75
N LEU A 190 -2.66 -3.61 9.60
CA LEU A 190 -3.96 -3.20 9.07
C LEU A 190 -4.89 -4.41 8.92
N GLY A 191 -4.39 -5.51 8.38
CA GLY A 191 -5.17 -6.72 8.20
C GLY A 191 -5.61 -7.36 9.52
N ILE A 192 -4.74 -7.34 10.52
CA ILE A 192 -5.07 -7.75 11.89
C ILE A 192 -6.13 -6.81 12.47
N ALA A 193 -5.97 -5.49 12.35
CA ALA A 193 -6.89 -4.49 12.91
C ALA A 193 -8.29 -4.55 12.27
N LEU A 194 -8.38 -4.83 10.96
CA LEU A 194 -9.64 -5.04 10.25
C LEU A 194 -10.40 -6.29 10.72
N ARG A 195 -9.72 -7.25 11.35
CA ARG A 195 -10.37 -8.46 11.89
C ARG A 195 -10.84 -8.29 13.33
N HIS A 196 -10.28 -7.32 14.06
CA HIS A 196 -10.68 -7.02 15.43
C HIS A 196 -11.90 -6.11 15.46
N GLU A 197 -12.71 -6.28 16.51
CA GLU A 197 -13.77 -5.33 16.82
C GLU A 197 -13.14 -4.01 17.29
N PRO A 198 -13.69 -2.85 16.89
CA PRO A 198 -13.26 -1.56 17.42
C PRO A 198 -13.30 -1.59 18.94
N THR A 199 -12.19 -1.24 19.58
CA THR A 199 -12.11 -1.13 21.04
C THR A 199 -13.21 -0.20 21.52
N ALA A 200 -14.23 -0.74 22.18
CA ALA A 200 -15.15 0.06 22.95
C ALA A 200 -14.29 0.78 24.00
N GLN A 201 -14.25 2.11 23.96
CA GLN A 201 -13.75 2.85 25.11
C GLN A 201 -14.51 2.31 26.32
N SER A 202 -13.79 1.69 27.26
CA SER A 202 -14.36 1.21 28.50
C SER A 202 -15.05 2.41 29.14
N GLY A 203 -16.38 2.43 29.07
CA GLY A 203 -17.18 3.45 29.71
C GLY A 203 -16.81 3.42 31.18
N LYS A 204 -16.08 4.43 31.65
CA LYS A 204 -16.12 4.79 33.05
C LYS A 204 -17.57 5.19 33.28
N LEU A 205 -18.35 4.25 33.80
CA LEU A 205 -19.66 4.56 34.39
C LEU A 205 -19.41 5.70 35.39
N PRO A 206 -20.12 6.83 35.29
CA PRO A 206 -20.13 7.78 36.37
C PRO A 206 -20.67 7.02 37.58
N MET A 207 -19.88 6.91 38.65
CA MET A 207 -20.43 6.50 39.94
C MET A 207 -21.50 7.53 40.28
N ALA A 208 -22.76 7.11 40.17
CA ALA A 208 -23.86 7.82 40.78
C ALA A 208 -23.59 7.86 42.27
N GLN A 209 -23.15 9.03 42.78
CA GLN A 209 -23.25 9.32 44.20
C GLN A 209 -24.75 9.38 44.52
N LYS A 210 -25.22 8.32 45.17
CA LYS A 210 -26.51 8.29 45.85
C LYS A 210 -26.41 9.21 47.07
N ALA A 211 -27.43 10.07 47.15
CA ALA A 211 -28.03 10.76 48.32
C ALA A 211 -27.14 11.04 49.53
#